data_AF-A0A2W2E3E9-F1
#
_entry.id   AF-A0A2W2E3E9-F1
#
_cell.length_a   1.000
_cell.length_b   1.000
_cell.length_c   1.000
_cell.angle_alpha   90.00
_cell.angle_beta   90.00
_cell.angle_gamma   90.00
#
_symmetry.space_group_name_H-M   'P 1'
#
loop_
_entity.id
_entity.type
_entity.pdbx_description
1 polymer ?
#
loop_
_entity_poly.entity_id
_entity_poly.type
_entity_poly.pdbx_seq_one_letter_code
_entity_poly.pdbx_strand_id
1 'polypeptide(L)'
;MTTTNDNLLVRLAAEADAGPLIGVLAEAFHDGPLADWLIPDPDDRRTVYYRYFTDAFYHGLERGQVHTTGDRSAVAIWYPRLEPTPTD
;
A
#
# COMPACT_ATOMS: atom_id res chain seq x y z
N MET A 1 21.27 -0.49 27.94
CA MET A 1 21.08 0.40 26.80
C MET A 1 20.08 -0.26 25.88
N THR A 2 18.90 0.32 25.70
CA THR A 2 17.89 -0.18 24.77
C THR A 2 18.24 0.36 23.39
N THR A 3 18.66 -0.50 22.46
CA THR A 3 18.85 -0.10 21.07
C THR A 3 17.48 0.16 20.47
N THR A 4 17.18 1.42 20.15
CA THR A 4 15.97 1.74 19.37
C THR A 4 16.18 1.23 17.95
N ASN A 5 15.33 0.30 17.50
CA ASN A 5 15.35 -0.20 16.13
C ASN A 5 14.61 0.80 15.23
N ASP A 6 15.34 1.78 14.72
CA ASP A 6 14.78 2.83 13.86
C ASP A 6 14.22 2.28 12.53
N ASN A 7 14.62 1.07 12.12
CA ASN A 7 14.07 0.37 10.96
C ASN A 7 12.55 0.14 11.03
N LEU A 8 11.99 -0.04 12.24
CA LEU A 8 10.57 -0.31 12.43
C LEU A 8 9.76 0.96 12.73
N LEU A 9 10.39 2.14 12.74
CA LEU A 9 9.67 3.39 12.91
C LEU A 9 8.77 3.66 11.70
N VAL A 10 7.51 3.97 11.99
CA VAL A 10 6.55 4.36 10.97
C VAL A 10 6.78 5.82 10.60
N ARG A 11 6.88 6.09 9.30
CA ARG A 11 7.02 7.42 8.72
C ARG A 11 6.09 7.58 7.51
N LEU A 12 5.89 8.82 7.07
CA LEU A 12 5.28 9.06 5.76
C LEU A 12 6.19 8.55 4.65
N ALA A 13 5.60 7.90 3.66
CA ALA A 13 6.28 7.53 2.43
C ALA A 13 6.44 8.75 1.53
N ALA A 14 7.50 8.75 0.73
CA ALA A 14 7.74 9.71 -0.33
C ALA A 14 7.70 9.01 -1.69
N GLU A 15 7.65 9.78 -2.77
CA GLU A 15 7.68 9.25 -4.14
C GLU A 15 8.90 8.34 -4.40
N ALA A 16 10.05 8.65 -3.79
CA ALA A 16 11.26 7.84 -3.87
C ALA A 16 11.11 6.42 -3.28
N ASP A 17 10.07 6.17 -2.47
CA ASP A 17 9.78 4.86 -1.90
C ASP A 17 8.89 3.99 -2.82
N ALA A 18 8.38 4.53 -3.94
CA ALA A 18 7.35 3.90 -4.76
C ALA A 18 7.68 2.48 -5.21
N GLY A 19 8.85 2.28 -5.85
CA GLY A 19 9.22 0.96 -6.39
C GLY A 19 9.16 -0.16 -5.36
N PRO A 20 9.93 -0.08 -4.25
CA PRO A 20 9.89 -1.07 -3.19
C PRO A 20 8.48 -1.26 -2.59
N LEU A 21 7.75 -0.18 -2.30
CA LEU A 21 6.47 -0.27 -1.60
C LEU A 21 5.33 -0.79 -2.48
N ILE A 22 5.33 -0.50 -3.78
CA ILE A 22 4.39 -1.10 -4.74
C ILE A 22 4.64 -2.62 -4.81
N GLY A 23 5.91 -3.04 -4.79
CA GLY A 23 6.27 -4.46 -4.70
C GLY A 23 5.72 -5.12 -3.44
N VAL A 24 5.87 -4.49 -2.27
CA VAL A 24 5.31 -4.99 -1.00
C VAL A 24 3.79 -5.16 -1.08
N LEU A 25 3.06 -4.18 -1.64
CA LEU A 25 1.62 -4.29 -1.83
C LEU A 25 1.25 -5.43 -2.78
N ALA A 26 1.91 -5.52 -3.93
CA ALA A 26 1.62 -6.56 -4.92
C ALA A 26 1.85 -7.97 -4.35
N GLU A 27 2.94 -8.19 -3.62
CA GLU A 27 3.26 -9.48 -3.00
C GLU A 27 2.31 -9.79 -1.82
N ALA A 28 1.98 -8.81 -0.98
CA ALA A 28 1.10 -9.01 0.18
C ALA A 28 -0.34 -9.43 -0.20
N PHE A 29 -0.79 -9.03 -1.39
CA PHE A 29 -2.13 -9.35 -1.91
C PHE A 29 -2.09 -10.43 -3.00
N HIS A 30 -0.92 -10.98 -3.33
CA HIS A 30 -0.78 -11.95 -4.41
C HIS A 30 -1.55 -13.24 -4.14
N ASP A 31 -1.68 -13.65 -2.87
CA ASP A 31 -2.29 -14.92 -2.50
C ASP A 31 -3.47 -14.74 -1.55
N GLY A 32 -4.35 -15.73 -1.54
CA GLY A 32 -5.49 -15.82 -0.62
C GLY A 32 -6.84 -15.86 -1.34
N PRO A 33 -7.92 -16.15 -0.60
CA PRO A 33 -9.22 -16.45 -1.19
C PRO A 33 -9.81 -15.28 -2.00
N LEU A 34 -9.48 -14.04 -1.64
CA LEU A 34 -9.89 -12.86 -2.43
C LEU A 34 -9.08 -12.74 -3.73
N ALA A 35 -7.79 -13.03 -3.67
CA ALA A 35 -6.87 -12.94 -4.79
C ALA A 35 -7.24 -13.96 -5.88
N ASP A 36 -7.48 -15.20 -5.47
CA ASP A 36 -7.90 -16.29 -6.35
C ASP A 36 -9.29 -16.07 -6.97
N TRP A 37 -10.17 -15.38 -6.26
CA TRP A 37 -11.50 -15.03 -6.79
C TRP A 37 -11.45 -13.85 -7.78
N LEU A 38 -10.68 -12.81 -7.47
CA LEU A 38 -10.66 -11.58 -8.26
C LEU A 38 -9.87 -11.76 -9.56
N ILE A 39 -8.70 -12.43 -9.49
CA ILE A 39 -7.83 -12.71 -10.64
C ILE A 39 -7.36 -14.18 -10.53
N PRO A 40 -8.10 -15.13 -11.13
CA PRO A 40 -7.84 -16.55 -10.95
C PRO A 40 -6.49 -17.03 -11.51
N ASP A 41 -5.99 -16.39 -12.56
CA ASP A 41 -4.71 -16.73 -13.17
C ASP A 41 -3.55 -16.08 -12.38
N PRO A 42 -2.63 -16.86 -11.80
CA PRO A 42 -1.52 -16.33 -10.99
C PRO A 42 -0.52 -15.50 -11.81
N ASP A 43 -0.32 -15.80 -13.09
CA ASP A 43 0.61 -15.05 -13.95
C ASP A 43 0.04 -13.66 -14.29
N ASP A 44 -1.27 -13.60 -14.58
CA ASP A 44 -1.97 -12.32 -14.77
C ASP A 44 -2.02 -11.51 -13.47
N ARG A 45 -2.24 -12.17 -12.33
CA ARG A 45 -2.42 -11.54 -11.02
C ARG A 45 -1.24 -10.69 -10.59
N ARG A 46 -0.01 -11.16 -10.82
CA ARG A 46 1.21 -10.37 -10.54
C ARG A 46 1.19 -9.05 -11.31
N THR A 47 0.85 -9.09 -12.60
CA THR A 47 0.83 -7.91 -13.48
C THR A 47 -0.32 -6.96 -13.09
N VAL A 48 -1.51 -7.50 -12.85
CA VAL A 48 -2.69 -6.71 -12.51
C VAL A 48 -2.52 -6.02 -11.16
N TYR A 49 -2.07 -6.72 -10.12
CA TYR A 49 -1.86 -6.10 -8.81
C TYR A 49 -0.75 -5.06 -8.83
N TYR A 50 0.37 -5.32 -9.52
CA TYR A 50 1.43 -4.32 -9.62
C TYR A 50 0.92 -3.01 -10.24
N ARG A 51 0.13 -3.09 -11.33
CA ARG A 51 -0.49 -1.91 -11.96
C ARG A 51 -1.50 -1.23 -11.04
N TYR A 52 -2.42 -1.99 -10.45
CA TYR A 52 -3.42 -1.46 -9.53
C TYR A 52 -2.79 -0.74 -8.34
N PHE A 53 -1.77 -1.33 -7.71
CA PHE A 53 -1.09 -0.72 -6.58
C PHE A 53 -0.17 0.43 -6.96
N THR A 54 0.30 0.49 -8.21
CA THR A 54 0.95 1.69 -8.74
C THR A 54 -0.03 2.86 -8.70
N ASP A 55 -1.22 2.69 -9.28
CA ASP A 55 -2.25 3.74 -9.29
C ASP A 55 -2.70 4.11 -7.87
N ALA A 56 -2.96 3.10 -7.02
CA ALA A 56 -3.39 3.33 -5.64
C ALA A 56 -2.31 4.03 -4.79
N PHE A 57 -1.03 3.72 -4.99
CA PHE A 57 0.07 4.34 -4.26
C PHE A 57 0.21 5.82 -4.62
N TYR A 58 0.25 6.15 -5.91
CA TYR A 58 0.33 7.55 -6.35
C TYR A 58 -0.93 8.34 -5.95
N HIS A 59 -2.11 7.75 -6.07
CA HIS A 59 -3.34 8.39 -5.56
C HIS A 59 -3.28 8.61 -4.05
N GLY A 60 -2.74 7.66 -3.29
CA GLY A 60 -2.51 7.78 -1.85
C GLY A 60 -1.54 8.91 -1.50
N LEU A 61 -0.46 9.10 -2.26
CA LEU A 61 0.47 10.22 -2.06
C LEU A 61 -0.20 11.58 -2.34
N GLU A 62 -1.07 11.65 -3.35
CA GLU A 62 -1.73 12.90 -3.74
C GLU A 62 -2.94 13.27 -2.88
N ARG A 63 -3.75 12.28 -2.49
CA ARG A 63 -5.10 12.47 -1.93
C ARG A 63 -5.31 11.83 -0.57
N GLY A 64 -4.34 11.09 -0.07
CA GLY A 64 -4.42 10.34 1.17
C GLY A 64 -3.21 10.54 2.06
N GLN A 65 -2.88 9.50 2.82
CA GLN A 65 -1.66 9.40 3.58
C GLN A 65 -1.07 8.01 3.39
N VAL A 66 0.19 7.96 2.96
CA VAL A 66 0.93 6.71 2.82
C VAL A 66 1.96 6.63 3.93
N HIS A 67 1.87 5.57 4.73
CA HIS A 67 2.81 5.29 5.82
C HIS A 67 3.63 4.06 5.49
N THR A 68 4.90 4.05 5.92
CA THR A 68 5.83 2.93 5.73
C THR A 68 6.80 2.82 6.89
N THR A 69 7.45 1.67 7.05
CA THR A 69 8.56 1.47 7.98
C THR A 69 9.87 2.04 7.42
N GLY A 70 10.85 2.33 8.29
CA GLY A 70 12.17 2.82 7.89
C GLY A 70 12.88 1.92 6.87
N ASP A 71 12.72 0.60 7.01
CA ASP A 71 13.25 -0.42 6.11
C ASP A 71 12.37 -0.73 4.88
N ARG A 72 11.22 -0.06 4.75
CA ARG A 72 10.26 -0.22 3.64
C ARG A 72 9.67 -1.64 3.52
N SER A 73 9.68 -2.42 4.59
CA SER A 73 9.09 -3.77 4.62
C SER A 73 7.56 -3.78 4.73
N ALA A 74 6.94 -2.65 5.10
CA ALA A 74 5.48 -2.52 5.21
C ALA A 74 4.98 -1.17 4.69
N VAL A 75 3.72 -1.14 4.27
CA VAL A 75 3.04 0.07 3.79
C VAL A 75 1.55 0.04 4.11
N ALA A 76 1.00 1.21 4.43
CA ALA A 76 -0.43 1.42 4.60
C ALA A 76 -0.86 2.68 3.85
N ILE A 77 -1.99 2.61 3.13
CA ILE A 77 -2.58 3.73 2.42
C ILE A 77 -3.92 4.07 3.09
N TRP A 78 -4.07 5.33 3.51
CA TRP A 78 -5.28 5.83 4.16
C TRP A 78 -5.90 6.95 3.34
N TYR A 79 -7.23 6.95 3.25
CA TYR A 79 -8.00 8.03 2.64
C TYR A 79 -8.92 8.68 3.68
N PRO A 80 -9.16 9.99 3.60
CA PRO A 80 -10.13 10.65 4.45
C PRO A 80 -11.50 10.05 4.20
N ARG A 81 -12.23 9.76 5.28
CA ARG A 81 -13.64 9.39 5.17
C ARG A 81 -14.41 10.61 4.69
N LEU A 82 -15.03 10.52 3.52
CA LEU A 82 -16.00 11.52 3.09
C LEU A 82 -17.22 11.37 4.00
N GLU A 83 -17.43 12.32 4.91
CA GLU A 83 -18.70 12.38 5.64
C GLU A 83 -19.82 12.67 4.63
N PRO A 84 -20.93 11.92 4.65
CA PRO A 84 -22.08 12.28 3.85
C PRO A 84 -22.52 13.69 4.27
N THR A 85 -22.86 14.54 3.30
CA THR A 85 -23.46 15.84 3.58
C THR A 85 -24.61 15.64 4.57
N PRO A 86 -24.65 16.34 5.70
CA PRO A 86 -25.78 16.25 6.62
C PRO A 86 -27.07 16.54 5.86
N THR A 87 -28.00 15.59 5.87
CA THR A 87 -29.38 15.83 5.43
C THR A 87 -30.07 16.59 6.55
N ASP A 88 -30.31 17.89 6.34
CA ASP A 88 -31.20 18.70 7.18
C ASP A 88 -32.66 18.23 7.01
#